data_AF-A0A1H0HM53-F1
#
_entry.id   AF-A0A1H0HM53-F1
#
_cell.length_a   1.000
_cell.length_b   1.000
_cell.length_c   1.000
_cell.angle_alpha   90.00
_cell.angle_beta   90.00
_cell.angle_gamma   90.00
#
_symmetry.space_group_name_H-M   'P 1'
#
loop_
_entity.id
_entity.type
_entity.pdbx_description
1 polymer ?
#
loop_
_entity_poly.entity_id
_entity_poly.type
_entity_poly.pdbx_seq_one_letter_code
_entity_poly.pdbx_strand_id
1 'polypeptide(L)'
;MGLRLPVGDVTVLLGPTVARRRVMAALDDDSGRCGSGHSAVGVHRVAARAGDDVHRRIEAVEAAREAAATIVLVDRLTDGLSSPDRRAVLAALRSVATGGRAVLVDDADPVAALAVADGTLRIDPAGGLSAGPVVDQGYLDYLAS
;
A
#
# COMPACT_ATOMS: atom_id res chain seq x y z
N MET A 1 -2.24 -15.75 10.79
CA MET A 1 -1.70 -14.46 11.27
C MET A 1 -2.50 -13.37 10.58
N GLY A 2 -3.23 -12.53 11.32
CA GLY A 2 -4.05 -11.47 10.74
C GLY A 2 -3.26 -10.18 10.61
N LEU A 3 -3.34 -9.52 9.46
CA LEU A 3 -2.82 -8.17 9.28
C LEU A 3 -3.90 -7.16 9.68
N ARG A 4 -3.55 -6.20 10.54
CA ARG A 4 -4.44 -5.08 10.89
C ARG A 4 -4.02 -3.85 10.11
N LEU A 5 -4.94 -3.33 9.30
CA LEU A 5 -4.76 -2.10 8.53
C LEU A 5 -5.71 -1.03 9.08
N PRO A 6 -5.21 0.18 9.40
CA PRO A 6 -6.06 1.29 9.80
C PRO A 6 -6.87 1.80 8.60
N VAL A 7 -8.16 2.01 8.81
CA VAL A 7 -9.03 2.66 7.82
C VAL A 7 -8.73 4.16 7.83
N GLY A 8 -8.63 4.77 6.66
CA GLY A 8 -8.25 6.18 6.53
C GLY A 8 -6.78 6.40 6.19
N ASP A 9 -5.98 5.35 6.26
CA ASP A 9 -4.52 5.42 6.21
C ASP A 9 -3.94 4.70 4.99
N VAL A 10 -2.82 5.24 4.51
CA VAL A 10 -1.93 4.57 3.56
C VAL A 10 -0.82 3.85 4.35
N THR A 11 -0.82 2.52 4.29
CA THR A 11 0.23 1.68 4.86
C THR A 11 1.17 1.18 3.76
N VAL A 12 2.47 1.41 3.90
CA VAL A 12 3.48 0.94 2.92
C VAL A 12 4.17 -0.32 3.41
N LEU A 13 4.24 -1.31 2.53
CA LEU A 13 4.92 -2.58 2.75
C LEU A 13 6.42 -2.43 2.48
N LEU A 14 7.25 -2.72 3.47
CA LEU A 14 8.70 -2.61 3.43
C LEU A 14 9.36 -3.97 3.65
N GLY A 15 10.61 -4.14 3.20
CA GLY A 15 11.36 -5.39 3.36
C GLY A 15 11.76 -6.05 2.04
N PRO A 16 12.25 -7.30 2.05
CA PRO A 16 12.72 -7.99 0.85
C PRO A 16 11.61 -8.21 -0.18
N THR A 17 11.87 -7.94 -1.46
CA THR A 17 10.88 -8.03 -2.54
C THR A 17 10.12 -9.37 -2.57
N VAL A 18 10.83 -10.49 -2.37
CA VAL A 18 10.21 -11.82 -2.35
C VAL A 18 9.25 -11.98 -1.17
N ALA A 19 9.61 -11.45 0.00
CA ALA A 19 8.76 -11.51 1.19
C ALA A 19 7.50 -10.64 1.01
N ARG A 20 7.64 -9.43 0.46
CA ARG A 20 6.52 -8.54 0.14
C ARG A 20 5.54 -9.16 -0.85
N ARG A 21 6.05 -9.73 -1.95
CA ARG A 21 5.23 -10.45 -2.93
C ARG A 21 4.48 -11.64 -2.34
N ARG A 22 5.12 -12.39 -1.43
CA ARG A 22 4.44 -13.51 -0.75
C ARG A 22 3.27 -13.04 0.11
N VAL A 23 3.47 -11.94 0.86
CA VAL A 23 2.39 -11.35 1.68
C VAL A 23 1.28 -10.82 0.78
N MET A 24 1.62 -10.06 -0.26
CA MET A 24 0.62 -9.57 -1.22
C MET A 24 -0.13 -10.72 -1.91
N ALA A 25 0.53 -11.81 -2.27
CA ALA A 25 -0.11 -12.97 -2.90
C ALA A 25 -1.02 -13.76 -1.94
N ALA A 26 -0.78 -13.67 -0.63
CA ALA A 26 -1.61 -14.31 0.39
C ALA A 26 -2.90 -13.52 0.72
N LEU A 27 -3.02 -12.28 0.24
CA LEU A 27 -4.19 -11.43 0.42
C LEU A 27 -5.07 -11.49 -0.83
N ASP A 28 -6.15 -12.25 -0.78
CA ASP A 28 -7.17 -12.32 -1.84
C ASP A 28 -8.38 -11.43 -1.53
N ASP A 29 -9.34 -11.38 -2.47
CA ASP A 29 -10.54 -10.55 -2.37
C ASP A 29 -11.43 -10.92 -1.15
N ASP A 30 -11.28 -12.16 -0.66
CA ASP A 30 -12.03 -12.73 0.47
C ASP A 30 -11.26 -12.71 1.79
N SER A 31 -10.01 -12.23 1.80
CA SER A 31 -9.13 -12.24 2.97
C SER A 31 -9.51 -11.19 4.01
N GLY A 32 -10.28 -10.17 3.63
CA GLY A 32 -10.68 -9.07 4.49
C GLY A 32 -11.59 -9.51 5.63
N ARG A 33 -11.24 -9.14 6.87
CA ARG A 33 -12.11 -9.27 8.05
C ARG A 33 -12.14 -7.95 8.82
N CYS A 34 -13.31 -7.60 9.36
CA CYS A 34 -13.42 -6.46 10.26
C CYS A 34 -12.61 -6.69 11.55
N GLY A 35 -12.29 -5.63 12.29
CA GLY A 35 -11.44 -5.70 13.48
C GLY A 35 -11.98 -6.60 14.61
N SER A 36 -13.29 -6.87 14.62
CA SER A 36 -13.95 -7.81 15.54
C SER A 36 -13.92 -9.27 15.06
N GLY A 37 -13.53 -9.55 13.82
CA GLY A 37 -13.38 -10.90 13.26
C GLY A 37 -14.67 -11.57 12.78
N HIS A 38 -15.83 -10.96 12.99
CA HIS A 38 -17.14 -11.59 12.75
C HIS A 38 -17.75 -11.29 11.36
N SER A 39 -17.17 -10.38 10.59
CA SER A 39 -17.69 -10.00 9.27
C SER A 39 -16.57 -9.92 8.24
N ALA A 40 -16.76 -10.59 7.09
CA ALA A 40 -15.90 -10.38 5.93
C ALA A 40 -16.07 -8.94 5.42
N VAL A 41 -14.97 -8.34 4.98
CA VAL A 41 -14.97 -7.03 4.33
C VAL A 41 -14.37 -7.18 2.94
N GLY A 42 -14.90 -6.42 1.98
CA GLY A 42 -14.41 -6.45 0.61
C GLY A 42 -12.96 -5.96 0.52
N VAL A 43 -12.16 -6.67 -0.26
CA VAL A 43 -10.81 -6.27 -0.64
C VAL A 43 -10.82 -5.98 -2.14
N HIS A 44 -10.11 -4.93 -2.57
CA HIS A 44 -9.98 -4.57 -3.97
C HIS A 44 -8.50 -4.41 -4.34
N ARG A 45 -8.04 -5.08 -5.40
CA ARG A 45 -6.65 -4.98 -5.86
C ARG A 45 -6.52 -4.05 -7.07
N VAL A 46 -5.58 -3.12 -6.98
CA VAL A 46 -5.16 -2.23 -8.07
C VAL A 46 -3.69 -2.52 -8.39
N ALA A 47 -3.38 -2.83 -9.65
CA ALA A 47 -2.04 -3.18 -10.10
C ALA A 47 -1.76 -2.57 -11.47
N ALA A 48 -0.48 -2.39 -11.80
CA ALA A 48 -0.08 -1.92 -13.13
C ALA A 48 -0.43 -2.97 -14.19
N ARG A 49 -1.07 -2.54 -15.29
CA ARG A 49 -1.25 -3.39 -16.47
C ARG A 49 -0.29 -2.99 -17.59
N ALA A 50 0.04 -3.97 -18.43
CA ALA A 50 0.89 -3.72 -19.59
C ALA A 50 0.23 -2.69 -20.51
N GLY A 51 0.94 -1.60 -20.81
CA GLY A 51 0.45 -0.52 -21.68
C GLY A 51 -0.39 0.55 -20.97
N ASP A 52 -0.58 0.47 -19.64
CA ASP A 52 -1.14 1.60 -18.90
C ASP A 52 -0.15 2.76 -18.91
N ASP A 53 -0.66 3.98 -19.08
CA ASP A 53 0.08 5.22 -18.87
C ASP A 53 -0.18 5.76 -17.45
N VAL A 54 0.28 6.98 -17.16
CA VAL A 54 0.05 7.62 -15.85
C VAL A 54 -1.44 7.91 -15.62
N HIS A 55 -2.18 8.31 -16.66
CA HIS A 55 -3.58 8.69 -16.55
C HIS A 55 -4.46 7.48 -16.24
N ARG A 56 -4.31 6.37 -16.96
CA ARG A 56 -5.04 5.12 -16.68
C ARG A 56 -4.80 4.59 -15.27
N ARG A 57 -3.57 4.71 -14.76
CA ARG A 57 -3.26 4.28 -13.39
C ARG A 57 -3.96 5.16 -12.35
N ILE A 58 -4.02 6.47 -12.56
CA ILE A 58 -4.76 7.40 -11.69
C ILE A 58 -6.26 7.11 -11.75
N GLU A 59 -6.82 6.88 -12.94
CA GLU A 59 -8.23 6.49 -13.10
C GLU A 59 -8.54 5.18 -12.34
N ALA A 60 -7.66 4.19 -12.41
CA ALA A 60 -7.82 2.94 -11.66
C ALA A 60 -7.79 3.16 -10.13
N VAL A 61 -6.96 4.09 -9.64
CA VAL A 61 -6.92 4.48 -8.22
C VAL A 61 -8.21 5.18 -7.81
N GLU A 62 -8.68 6.16 -8.60
CA GLU A 62 -9.91 6.89 -8.31
C GLU A 62 -11.13 5.96 -8.36
N ALA A 63 -11.18 5.00 -9.29
CA ALA A 63 -12.24 3.99 -9.34
C ALA A 63 -12.30 3.12 -8.07
N ALA A 64 -11.16 2.89 -7.40
CA ALA A 64 -11.14 2.16 -6.12
C ALA A 64 -11.89 2.91 -5.00
N ARG A 65 -12.13 4.22 -5.13
CA ARG A 65 -12.95 5.03 -4.21
C ARG A 65 -14.45 4.75 -4.32
N GLU A 66 -14.88 4.15 -5.41
CA GLU A 66 -16.28 3.79 -5.66
C GLU A 66 -16.52 2.30 -5.44
N ALA A 67 -15.45 1.48 -5.43
CA ALA A 67 -15.54 0.06 -5.16
C ALA A 67 -16.15 -0.22 -3.77
N ALA A 68 -17.04 -1.20 -3.68
CA ALA A 68 -17.62 -1.69 -2.42
C ALA A 68 -16.60 -2.51 -1.59
N ALA A 69 -15.43 -1.93 -1.34
CA ALA A 69 -14.32 -2.53 -0.62
C ALA A 69 -13.86 -1.63 0.53
N THR A 70 -13.51 -2.25 1.64
CA THR A 70 -12.94 -1.57 2.83
C THR A 70 -11.42 -1.52 2.75
N ILE A 71 -10.80 -2.50 2.09
CA ILE A 71 -9.35 -2.62 1.93
C ILE A 71 -8.99 -2.48 0.45
N VAL A 72 -7.98 -1.68 0.15
CA VAL A 72 -7.42 -1.54 -1.20
C VAL A 72 -5.96 -1.98 -1.17
N LEU A 73 -5.64 -2.99 -1.97
CA LEU A 73 -4.29 -3.51 -2.16
C LEU A 73 -3.70 -2.90 -3.43
N VAL A 74 -2.64 -2.12 -3.29
CA VAL A 74 -1.93 -1.48 -4.40
C VAL A 74 -0.66 -2.28 -4.66
N ASP A 75 -0.65 -3.03 -5.75
CA ASP A 75 0.40 -3.98 -6.08
C ASP A 75 1.21 -3.47 -7.26
N ARG A 76 2.39 -2.89 -6.98
CA ARG A 76 3.38 -2.51 -7.98
C ARG A 76 2.83 -1.55 -9.05
N LEU A 77 1.90 -0.69 -8.64
CA LEU A 77 1.13 0.16 -9.56
C LEU A 77 2.01 1.15 -10.33
N THR A 78 3.15 1.57 -9.77
CA THR A 78 4.02 2.58 -10.40
C THR A 78 5.17 2.00 -11.21
N ASP A 79 5.22 0.68 -11.36
CA ASP A 79 6.27 0.01 -12.13
C ASP A 79 6.33 0.55 -13.57
N GLY A 80 7.54 0.87 -14.00
CA GLY A 80 7.83 1.43 -15.33
C GLY A 80 7.59 2.93 -15.49
N LEU A 81 7.07 3.62 -14.47
CA LEU A 81 6.86 5.08 -14.51
C LEU A 81 8.12 5.89 -14.21
N SER A 82 8.18 7.08 -14.81
CA SER A 82 9.13 8.13 -14.45
C SER A 82 8.90 8.58 -12.99
N SER A 83 9.92 9.17 -12.34
CA SER A 83 9.78 9.62 -10.96
C SER A 83 8.66 10.67 -10.75
N PRO A 84 8.43 11.65 -11.64
CA PRO A 84 7.27 12.54 -11.57
C PRO A 84 5.93 11.79 -11.66
N ASP A 85 5.78 10.88 -12.63
CA ASP A 85 4.53 10.14 -12.83
C ASP A 85 4.24 9.19 -11.66
N ARG A 86 5.28 8.55 -11.12
CA ARG A 86 5.20 7.73 -9.90
C ARG A 86 4.61 8.53 -8.75
N ARG A 87 5.15 9.74 -8.49
CA ARG A 87 4.63 10.61 -7.44
C ARG A 87 3.18 11.02 -7.68
N ALA A 88 2.80 11.30 -8.93
CA ALA A 88 1.41 11.64 -9.27
C ALA A 88 0.45 10.49 -8.96
N VAL A 89 0.81 9.25 -9.35
CA VAL A 89 0.01 8.06 -9.06
C VAL A 89 -0.07 7.79 -7.56
N LEU A 90 1.05 7.86 -6.84
CA LEU A 90 1.06 7.63 -5.38
C LEU A 90 0.27 8.69 -4.62
N ALA A 91 0.32 9.95 -5.05
CA ALA A 91 -0.46 11.02 -4.42
C ALA A 91 -1.97 10.80 -4.54
N ALA A 92 -2.44 10.20 -5.65
CA ALA A 92 -3.84 9.85 -5.82
C ALA A 92 -4.33 8.81 -4.78
N LEU A 93 -3.44 7.97 -4.23
CA LEU A 93 -3.83 6.99 -3.20
C LEU A 93 -4.39 7.65 -1.93
N ARG A 94 -4.02 8.90 -1.65
CA ARG A 94 -4.55 9.63 -0.49
C ARG A 94 -6.05 9.84 -0.59
N SER A 95 -6.59 10.10 -1.79
CA SER A 95 -8.03 10.30 -2.00
C SER A 95 -8.84 9.02 -1.71
N VAL A 96 -8.20 7.86 -1.91
CA VAL A 96 -8.76 6.54 -1.58
C VAL A 96 -8.80 6.31 -0.08
N ALA A 97 -7.69 6.57 0.60
CA ALA A 97 -7.60 6.45 2.05
C ALA A 97 -8.59 7.39 2.75
N THR A 98 -8.61 8.67 2.39
CA THR A 98 -9.55 9.66 2.97
C THR A 98 -11.02 9.36 2.67
N GLY A 99 -11.29 8.56 1.63
CA GLY A 99 -12.60 8.00 1.35
C GLY A 99 -13.04 6.88 2.30
N GLY A 100 -12.33 6.65 3.41
CA GLY A 100 -12.69 5.65 4.43
C GLY A 100 -12.24 4.23 4.08
N ARG A 101 -11.13 4.09 3.35
CA ARG A 101 -10.53 2.80 3.01
C ARG A 101 -9.18 2.63 3.69
N ALA A 102 -8.83 1.38 3.98
CA ALA A 102 -7.47 1.03 4.37
C ALA A 102 -6.66 0.70 3.11
N VAL A 103 -5.56 1.42 2.86
CA VAL A 103 -4.75 1.22 1.65
C VAL A 103 -3.43 0.55 2.02
N LEU A 104 -3.11 -0.60 1.43
CA LEU A 104 -1.82 -1.27 1.58
C LEU A 104 -1.04 -1.22 0.26
N VAL A 105 0.18 -0.70 0.29
CA VAL A 105 0.99 -0.44 -0.91
C VAL A 105 2.25 -1.29 -0.92
N ASP A 106 2.47 -2.08 -1.98
CA ASP A 106 3.80 -2.61 -2.36
C ASP A 106 4.30 -1.86 -3.60
N ASP A 107 5.47 -1.24 -3.49
CA ASP A 107 6.09 -0.50 -4.59
C ASP A 107 7.56 -0.91 -4.78
N ALA A 108 8.08 -0.75 -6.00
CA ALA A 108 9.49 -0.95 -6.30
C ALA A 108 10.37 0.11 -5.64
N ASP A 109 9.87 1.34 -5.51
CA ASP A 109 10.51 2.47 -4.88
C ASP A 109 9.87 2.74 -3.51
N PRO A 110 10.41 2.14 -2.43
CA PRO A 110 9.86 2.35 -1.11
C PRO A 110 9.99 3.80 -0.65
N VAL A 111 10.97 4.58 -1.14
CA VAL A 111 11.15 5.98 -0.74
C VAL A 111 10.01 6.83 -1.31
N ALA A 112 9.67 6.65 -2.58
CA ALA A 112 8.54 7.35 -3.18
C ALA A 112 7.21 6.96 -2.51
N ALA A 113 7.01 5.68 -2.21
CA ALA A 113 5.81 5.20 -1.51
C ALA A 113 5.70 5.77 -0.09
N LEU A 114 6.82 5.84 0.65
CA LEU A 114 6.86 6.42 1.99
C LEU A 114 6.48 7.90 2.03
N ALA A 115 6.64 8.64 0.93
CA ALA A 115 6.25 10.05 0.85
C ALA A 115 4.74 10.30 1.01
N VAL A 116 3.90 9.27 0.81
CA VAL A 116 2.44 9.34 0.96
C VAL A 116 1.90 8.49 2.11
N ALA A 117 2.80 7.81 2.83
CA ALA A 117 2.43 6.85 3.86
C ALA A 117 2.02 7.53 5.18
N ASP A 118 1.05 6.94 5.86
CA ASP A 118 0.70 7.24 7.26
C ASP A 118 1.36 6.22 8.20
N GLY A 119 1.51 4.97 7.73
CA GLY A 119 2.14 3.88 8.47
C GLY A 119 2.98 2.97 7.59
N THR A 120 3.75 2.09 8.23
CA THR A 120 4.57 1.08 7.55
C THR A 120 4.31 -0.30 8.10
N LEU A 121 4.44 -1.30 7.23
CA LEU A 121 4.48 -2.71 7.59
C LEU A 121 5.80 -3.28 7.09
N ARG A 122 6.74 -3.56 8.00
CA ARG A 122 8.04 -4.12 7.67
C ARG A 122 7.99 -5.64 7.73
N ILE A 123 8.47 -6.27 6.66
CA ILE A 123 8.63 -7.72 6.56
C ILE A 123 10.10 -8.06 6.67
N ASP A 124 10.45 -8.93 7.61
CA ASP A 124 11.81 -9.48 7.69
C ASP A 124 11.99 -10.67 6.71
N PRO A 125 13.24 -11.12 6.46
CA PRO A 125 13.49 -12.26 5.58
C PRO A 125 12.88 -13.59 6.06
N ALA A 126 12.62 -13.75 7.37
CA ALA A 126 12.00 -14.92 7.95
C ALA A 126 10.45 -14.90 7.86
N GLY A 127 9.88 -13.77 7.42
CA GLY A 127 8.43 -13.58 7.27
C GLY A 127 7.74 -12.94 8.48
N GLY A 128 8.49 -12.47 9.47
CA GLY A 128 7.94 -11.67 10.56
C GLY A 128 7.45 -10.32 10.07
N LEU A 129 6.28 -9.89 10.58
CA LEU A 129 5.69 -8.58 10.27
C LEU A 129 5.74 -7.67 11.49
N SER A 130 6.21 -6.44 11.28
CA SER A 130 6.20 -5.37 12.28
C SER A 130 5.51 -4.14 11.70
N ALA A 131 4.41 -3.71 12.32
CA ALA A 131 3.79 -2.42 12.00
C ALA A 131 4.48 -1.30 12.78
N GLY A 132 4.62 -0.12 12.16
CA GLY A 132 5.20 1.05 12.82
C GLY A 132 4.78 2.34 12.11
N PRO A 133 4.89 3.50 12.78
CA PRO A 133 4.68 4.79 12.13
C PRO A 133 5.73 5.01 11.02
N VAL A 134 5.45 5.89 10.06
CA VAL A 134 6.47 6.33 9.07
C VAL A 134 7.63 7.05 9.76
N VAL A 135 7.32 7.77 10.85
CA VAL A 135 8.29 8.41 11.73
C VAL A 135 8.65 7.46 12.86
N ASP A 136 9.34 6.37 12.55
CA ASP A 136 10.13 5.69 13.57
C ASP A 136 11.54 6.26 13.50
N GLN A 137 11.97 6.87 14.60
CA GLN A 137 13.22 7.62 14.79
C GLN A 137 14.45 6.69 14.78
N GLY A 138 14.63 5.90 13.73
CA GLY A 138 15.71 4.92 13.61
C GLY A 138 16.59 5.06 12.37
N TYR A 139 16.33 6.04 11.48
CA TYR A 139 17.10 6.23 10.25
C TYR A 139 17.66 7.65 10.03
N LEU A 140 17.44 8.57 10.97
CA LEU A 140 18.13 9.87 11.02
C LEU A 140 19.29 9.81 12.02
N ASP A 141 20.24 8.90 11.77
CA ASP A 141 21.52 8.87 12.50
C ASP A 141 22.59 9.72 11.79
N TYR A 142 22.21 10.43 10.72
CA TYR A 142 23.07 11.40 10.05
C TYR A 142 22.50 12.81 10.17
N LEU A 143 23.00 13.56 11.14
CA LEU A 143 23.15 15.00 11.01
C LEU A 143 24.40 15.24 10.17
N ALA A 144 24.22 15.70 8.93
CA ALA A 144 25.32 16.25 8.16
C ALA A 144 25.68 17.62 8.77
N SER A 145 26.90 17.74 9.29
CA SER A 145 27.59 18.99 9.59
C SER A 145 28.36 19.49 8.38
#